data_AF-A0A7K0QZ82-F1
#
_entry.id   AF-A0A7K0QZ82-F1
#
_cell.length_a   1.000
_cell.length_b   1.000
_cell.length_c   1.000
_cell.angle_alpha   90.00
_cell.angle_beta   90.00
_cell.angle_gamma   90.00
#
_symmetry.space_group_name_H-M   'P 1'
#
loop_
_entity.id
_entity.type
_entity.pdbx_description
1 polymer ?
#
loop_
_entity_poly.entity_id
_entity_poly.type
_entity_poly.pdbx_seq_one_letter_code
_entity_poly.pdbx_strand_id
1 'polypeptide(L)'
;MVRKILLTALISLSLLANPWASAHQPVVLQDTDTTAAKGPLLVDATISFAIRASFTKAGQTRALRAQFKEGDQLDLQYLIIDKRPESALKATQLPSVVITSPSGSKVSIKFNERTKFFEPYSRTNYLYLARYSAPAQAGIYSITITSRTKSAITLAIGEKEIQGEVVRSDTAAAACPSPDSKDAETGITQARAGRLVGMSETQSQKCAQSLNWGYRIAARDGEMFMLTKDYRFDRVSVYIKADKIFAVDVG
;
A
#
# COMPACT_ATOMS: atom_id res chain seq x y z
N MET A 1 28.14 -55.12 -37.04
CA MET A 1 28.61 -54.03 -36.14
C MET A 1 28.13 -52.70 -36.71
N VAL A 2 26.92 -52.24 -36.38
CA VAL A 2 26.53 -50.81 -36.40
C VAL A 2 25.50 -50.64 -35.28
N ARG A 3 25.82 -49.74 -34.35
CA ARG A 3 25.09 -49.44 -33.11
C ARG A 3 24.15 -48.26 -33.35
N LYS A 4 22.91 -48.41 -32.85
CA LYS A 4 22.04 -47.38 -32.20
C LYS A 4 21.65 -46.19 -33.11
N ILE A 5 20.54 -45.48 -32.94
CA ILE A 5 19.92 -44.94 -31.73
C ILE A 5 18.44 -44.67 -32.09
N LEU A 6 17.48 -45.26 -31.34
CA LEU A 6 16.11 -44.74 -31.32
C LEU A 6 16.14 -43.39 -30.57
N LEU A 7 15.80 -42.30 -31.26
CA LEU A 7 15.52 -41.03 -30.59
C LEU A 7 14.09 -41.07 -30.02
N THR A 8 13.98 -41.32 -28.73
CA THR A 8 12.78 -40.99 -27.95
C THR A 8 12.76 -39.49 -27.71
N ALA A 9 11.85 -38.78 -28.39
CA ALA A 9 11.56 -37.38 -28.11
C ALA A 9 10.81 -37.29 -26.76
N LEU A 10 11.53 -36.97 -25.67
CA LEU A 10 10.90 -36.50 -24.44
C LEU A 10 10.36 -35.10 -24.69
N ILE A 11 9.04 -34.99 -24.86
CA ILE A 11 8.32 -33.73 -24.78
C ILE A 11 8.35 -33.32 -23.29
N SER A 12 9.25 -32.41 -22.96
CA SER A 12 9.25 -31.73 -21.66
C SER A 12 8.01 -30.85 -21.60
N LEU A 13 7.03 -31.26 -20.78
CA LEU A 13 5.88 -30.44 -20.42
C LEU A 13 6.38 -29.31 -19.51
N SER A 14 6.88 -28.24 -20.12
CA SER A 14 7.15 -26.98 -19.44
C SER A 14 5.82 -26.45 -18.90
N LEU A 15 5.57 -26.72 -17.61
CA LEU A 15 4.58 -26.03 -16.81
C LEU A 15 4.94 -24.54 -16.83
N LEU A 16 4.40 -23.80 -17.79
CA LEU A 16 4.26 -22.36 -17.67
C LEU A 16 3.39 -22.16 -16.43
N ALA A 17 4.02 -21.86 -15.30
CA ALA A 17 3.32 -21.35 -14.15
C ALA A 17 2.55 -20.11 -14.63
N ASN A 18 1.23 -20.21 -14.72
CA ASN A 18 0.37 -19.06 -14.96
C ASN A 18 0.73 -17.99 -13.92
N PRO A 19 1.23 -16.80 -14.31
CA PRO A 19 1.42 -15.70 -13.37
C PRO A 19 0.07 -15.09 -12.93
N TRP A 20 -1.04 -15.59 -13.46
CA TRP A 20 -2.39 -15.08 -13.20
C TRP A 20 -3.03 -15.79 -12.00
N ALA A 21 -2.69 -15.38 -10.79
CA ALA A 21 -3.51 -15.72 -9.61
C ALA A 21 -3.38 -14.73 -8.44
N SER A 22 -3.15 -13.45 -8.70
CA SER A 22 -3.41 -12.43 -7.68
C SER A 22 -3.91 -11.15 -8.33
N ALA A 23 -5.17 -11.17 -8.77
CA ALA A 23 -5.90 -9.99 -9.20
C ALA A 23 -6.34 -9.10 -8.02
N HIS A 24 -5.75 -9.28 -6.83
CA HIS A 24 -5.83 -8.38 -5.69
C HIS A 24 -4.74 -8.82 -4.71
N GLN A 25 -3.69 -8.03 -4.56
CA GLN A 25 -2.65 -8.35 -3.59
C GLN A 25 -3.18 -8.16 -2.17
N PRO A 26 -3.22 -9.20 -1.31
CA PRO A 26 -3.77 -9.07 0.03
C PRO A 26 -2.82 -8.29 0.95
N VAL A 27 -3.36 -7.35 1.72
CA VAL A 27 -2.64 -6.61 2.78
C VAL A 27 -3.42 -6.70 4.08
N VAL A 28 -2.95 -7.50 5.02
CA VAL A 28 -3.63 -7.71 6.31
C VAL A 28 -3.17 -6.67 7.32
N LEU A 29 -4.05 -5.78 7.77
CA LEU A 29 -3.70 -4.81 8.82
C LEU A 29 -3.59 -5.51 10.18
N GLN A 30 -2.46 -5.29 10.85
CA GLN A 30 -2.12 -5.86 12.15
C GLN A 30 -2.68 -5.01 13.30
N ASP A 31 -2.73 -5.59 14.49
CA ASP A 31 -3.14 -4.90 15.72
C ASP A 31 -2.22 -3.73 16.10
N THR A 32 -0.98 -3.74 15.59
CA THR A 32 0.05 -2.71 15.75
C THR A 32 -0.15 -1.51 14.81
N ASP A 33 -0.88 -1.68 13.69
CA ASP A 33 -1.15 -0.68 12.65
C ASP A 33 -2.17 0.38 13.11
N THR A 34 -2.05 0.87 14.34
CA THR A 34 -3.02 1.76 15.02
C THR A 34 -3.04 3.19 14.51
N THR A 35 -2.02 3.59 13.75
CA THR A 35 -1.91 4.91 13.10
C THR A 35 -1.29 4.75 11.72
N ALA A 36 -1.49 5.71 10.81
CA ALA A 36 -0.93 5.63 9.46
C ALA A 36 0.62 5.52 9.48
N ALA A 37 1.28 6.10 10.48
CA ALA A 37 2.74 5.98 10.64
C ALA A 37 3.19 4.54 10.98
N LYS A 38 2.35 3.80 11.72
CA LYS A 38 2.61 2.39 12.09
C LYS A 38 2.11 1.39 11.06
N GLY A 39 1.19 1.81 10.19
CA GLY A 39 0.60 0.97 9.16
C GLY A 39 1.49 0.75 7.93
N PRO A 40 1.12 -0.19 7.05
CA PRO A 40 1.79 -0.40 5.78
C PRO A 40 1.65 0.82 4.85
N LEU A 41 2.66 1.04 4.01
CA LEU A 41 2.61 1.91 2.83
C LEU A 41 2.39 1.07 1.59
N LEU A 42 1.30 1.35 0.86
CA LEU A 42 1.13 0.94 -0.52
C LEU A 42 1.92 1.93 -1.39
N VAL A 43 3.02 1.45 -1.98
CA VAL A 43 3.98 2.25 -2.74
C VAL A 43 3.41 2.81 -4.04
N ASP A 44 2.48 2.08 -4.64
CA ASP A 44 1.69 2.56 -5.78
C ASP A 44 0.25 2.14 -5.53
N ALA A 45 -0.57 3.07 -5.04
CA ALA A 45 -1.95 2.80 -4.68
C ALA A 45 -2.90 2.75 -5.89
N THR A 46 -2.39 2.84 -7.12
CA THR A 46 -3.16 2.50 -8.32
C THR A 46 -3.14 0.99 -8.61
N ILE A 47 -2.23 0.24 -7.97
CA ILE A 47 -2.19 -1.22 -8.00
C ILE A 47 -3.30 -1.78 -7.11
N SER A 48 -3.91 -2.86 -7.59
CA SER A 48 -5.04 -3.52 -6.96
C SER A 48 -4.64 -4.26 -5.68
N PHE A 49 -4.98 -3.69 -4.52
CA PHE A 49 -4.76 -4.28 -3.20
C PHE A 49 -6.08 -4.62 -2.50
N ALA A 50 -6.16 -5.80 -1.87
CA ALA A 50 -7.22 -6.17 -0.94
C ALA A 50 -6.76 -6.00 0.51
N ILE A 51 -7.10 -4.86 1.11
CA ILE A 51 -6.74 -4.52 2.49
C ILE A 51 -7.75 -5.14 3.46
N ARG A 52 -7.29 -6.07 4.29
CA ARG A 52 -8.12 -6.78 5.28
C ARG A 52 -7.92 -6.18 6.66
N ALA A 53 -9.01 -5.77 7.31
CA ALA A 53 -8.97 -5.25 8.67
C ALA A 53 -10.00 -5.97 9.55
N SER A 54 -9.55 -6.46 10.70
CA SER A 54 -10.37 -7.17 11.67
C SER A 54 -10.31 -6.51 13.04
N PHE A 55 -11.43 -6.51 13.73
CA PHE A 55 -11.63 -5.84 15.01
C PHE A 55 -12.38 -6.74 15.97
N THR A 56 -11.93 -6.79 17.22
CA THR A 56 -12.53 -7.61 18.28
C THR A 56 -13.53 -6.83 19.14
N LYS A 57 -13.46 -5.49 19.12
CA LYS A 57 -14.37 -4.60 19.86
C LYS A 57 -14.48 -3.23 19.20
N ALA A 58 -15.40 -2.40 19.68
CA ALA A 58 -15.53 -1.01 19.27
C ALA A 58 -14.32 -0.15 19.69
N GLY A 59 -14.05 0.92 18.95
CA GLY A 59 -13.01 1.90 19.25
C GLY A 59 -11.59 1.46 18.90
N GLN A 60 -11.41 0.29 18.27
CA GLN A 60 -10.11 -0.12 17.74
C GLN A 60 -9.85 0.58 16.41
N THR A 61 -8.60 0.99 16.19
CA THR A 61 -8.17 1.63 14.94
C THR A 61 -7.17 0.75 14.20
N ARG A 62 -7.32 0.69 12.89
CA ARG A 62 -6.32 0.22 11.93
C ARG A 62 -6.08 1.32 10.91
N ALA A 63 -4.87 1.45 10.41
CA ALA A 63 -4.53 2.48 9.47
C ALA A 63 -3.43 2.01 8.52
N LEU A 64 -3.37 2.67 7.37
CA LEU A 64 -2.37 2.45 6.33
C LEU A 64 -2.07 3.76 5.61
N ARG A 65 -1.08 3.70 4.74
CA ARG A 65 -0.70 4.78 3.82
C ARG A 65 -0.83 4.30 2.38
N ALA A 66 -1.21 5.21 1.50
CA ALA A 66 -1.38 4.96 0.08
C ALA A 66 -0.71 6.08 -0.71
N GLN A 67 0.27 5.75 -1.54
CA GLN A 67 1.03 6.72 -2.33
C GLN A 67 0.45 6.82 -3.74
N PHE A 68 0.26 8.06 -4.20
CA PHE A 68 -0.17 8.39 -5.55
C PHE A 68 0.79 9.40 -6.18
N LYS A 69 0.92 9.35 -7.51
CA LYS A 69 1.68 10.30 -8.32
C LYS A 69 0.75 11.34 -8.94
N GLU A 70 1.35 12.36 -9.54
CA GLU A 70 0.58 13.37 -10.28
C GLU A 70 -0.18 12.72 -11.45
N GLY A 71 -1.48 13.02 -11.55
CA GLY A 71 -2.36 12.45 -12.57
C GLY A 71 -2.98 11.10 -12.22
N ASP A 72 -2.62 10.49 -11.08
CA ASP A 72 -3.26 9.25 -10.63
C ASP A 72 -4.71 9.47 -10.18
N GLN A 73 -5.49 8.38 -10.21
CA GLN A 73 -6.82 8.29 -9.64
C GLN A 73 -6.76 7.56 -8.29
N LEU A 74 -7.48 8.06 -7.29
CA LEU A 74 -7.74 7.34 -6.05
C LEU A 74 -9.07 6.62 -6.18
N ASP A 75 -9.02 5.29 -6.25
CA ASP A 75 -10.18 4.41 -6.23
C ASP A 75 -10.15 3.55 -4.97
N LEU A 76 -11.22 3.65 -4.16
CA LEU A 76 -11.39 2.88 -2.94
C LEU A 76 -12.80 2.28 -2.88
N GLN A 77 -12.87 0.98 -2.66
CA GLN A 77 -14.13 0.24 -2.51
C GLN A 77 -14.19 -0.36 -1.11
N TYR A 78 -15.35 -0.28 -0.46
CA TYR A 78 -15.60 -0.87 0.85
C TYR A 78 -16.45 -2.12 0.69
N LEU A 79 -15.94 -3.25 1.18
CA LEU A 79 -16.60 -4.55 1.13
C LEU A 79 -16.67 -5.22 2.52
N ILE A 80 -17.67 -6.07 2.67
CA ILE A 80 -17.74 -7.10 3.73
C ILE A 80 -18.04 -8.45 3.10
N ILE A 81 -17.64 -9.54 3.75
CA ILE A 81 -18.03 -10.89 3.31
C ILE A 81 -19.55 -11.02 3.46
N ASP A 82 -20.23 -11.56 2.44
CA ASP A 82 -21.66 -11.89 2.48
C ASP A 82 -21.91 -13.18 3.28
N LYS A 83 -21.52 -13.15 4.56
CA LYS A 83 -21.70 -14.24 5.52
C LYS A 83 -21.87 -13.64 6.92
N ARG A 84 -22.59 -14.33 7.82
CA ARG A 84 -22.69 -13.89 9.22
C ARG A 84 -21.35 -14.13 9.95
N PRO A 85 -20.96 -13.26 10.90
CA PRO A 85 -21.72 -12.11 11.39
C PRO A 85 -21.66 -10.85 10.52
N GLU A 86 -20.70 -10.71 9.61
CA GLU A 86 -20.42 -9.46 8.87
C GLU A 86 -21.64 -8.96 8.07
N SER A 87 -22.27 -9.82 7.28
CA SER A 87 -23.47 -9.50 6.48
C SER A 87 -24.64 -8.96 7.31
N ALA A 88 -24.72 -9.26 8.61
CA ALA A 88 -25.79 -8.79 9.49
C ALA A 88 -25.55 -7.38 10.06
N LEU A 89 -24.34 -6.83 9.91
CA LEU A 89 -24.00 -5.50 10.41
C LEU A 89 -24.78 -4.41 9.68
N LYS A 90 -25.40 -3.51 10.43
CA LYS A 90 -26.02 -2.29 9.89
C LYS A 90 -24.96 -1.23 9.59
N ALA A 91 -25.28 -0.24 8.75
CA ALA A 91 -24.38 0.86 8.42
C ALA A 91 -23.79 1.57 9.67
N THR A 92 -24.59 1.73 10.73
CA THR A 92 -24.16 2.34 12.00
C THR A 92 -23.22 1.46 12.84
N GLN A 93 -23.10 0.17 12.52
CA GLN A 93 -22.22 -0.79 13.19
C GLN A 93 -20.92 -1.04 12.42
N LEU A 94 -20.87 -0.68 11.13
CA LEU A 94 -19.69 -0.86 10.31
C LEU A 94 -18.55 0.08 10.74
N PRO A 95 -17.28 -0.36 10.67
CA PRO A 95 -16.14 0.52 10.83
C PRO A 95 -16.21 1.76 9.93
N SER A 96 -15.91 2.93 10.48
CA SER A 96 -15.78 4.15 9.68
C SER A 96 -14.40 4.21 9.02
N VAL A 97 -14.36 4.68 7.77
CA VAL A 97 -13.11 4.92 7.04
C VAL A 97 -12.97 6.42 6.76
N VAL A 98 -11.81 6.97 7.13
CA VAL A 98 -11.44 8.35 6.84
C VAL A 98 -10.17 8.35 5.99
N ILE A 99 -10.25 9.01 4.84
CA ILE A 99 -9.13 9.28 3.95
C ILE A 99 -8.63 10.69 4.24
N THR A 100 -7.34 10.84 4.50
CA THR A 100 -6.68 12.15 4.66
C THR A 100 -5.68 12.33 3.53
N SER A 101 -5.85 13.38 2.73
CA SER A 101 -4.96 13.74 1.61
C SER A 101 -3.59 14.24 2.10
N PRO A 102 -2.58 14.30 1.22
CA PRO A 102 -1.28 14.88 1.52
C PRO A 102 -1.36 16.33 2.06
N SER A 103 -2.31 17.13 1.56
CA SER A 103 -2.57 18.49 2.07
C SER A 103 -3.33 18.56 3.40
N GLY A 104 -3.70 17.43 4.00
CA GLY A 104 -4.43 17.35 5.27
C GLY A 104 -5.95 17.40 5.16
N SER A 105 -6.52 17.62 3.97
CA SER A 105 -7.97 17.54 3.73
C SER A 105 -8.51 16.13 4.02
N LYS A 106 -9.72 16.03 4.57
CA LYS A 106 -10.31 14.76 5.03
C LYS A 106 -11.62 14.44 4.32
N VAL A 107 -11.80 13.17 3.98
CA VAL A 107 -13.05 12.61 3.45
C VAL A 107 -13.43 11.38 4.27
N SER A 108 -14.66 11.36 4.77
CA SER A 108 -15.25 10.18 5.41
C SER A 108 -16.04 9.38 4.37
N ILE A 109 -15.79 8.07 4.29
CA ILE A 109 -16.52 7.18 3.39
C ILE A 109 -17.98 7.07 3.84
N LYS A 110 -18.90 7.31 2.90
CA LYS A 110 -20.35 7.21 3.11
C LYS A 110 -20.86 5.90 2.56
N PHE A 111 -21.57 5.12 3.37
CA PHE A 111 -22.27 3.93 2.91
C PHE A 111 -23.54 4.33 2.17
N ASN A 112 -23.58 4.05 0.87
CA ASN A 112 -24.67 4.43 -0.04
C ASN A 112 -25.18 3.24 -0.86
N GLU A 113 -24.61 2.05 -0.67
CA GLU A 113 -25.05 0.84 -1.35
C GLU A 113 -25.00 -0.39 -0.43
N ARG A 114 -25.59 -1.48 -0.93
CA ARG A 114 -25.44 -2.84 -0.40
C ARG A 114 -25.70 -3.82 -1.54
N THR A 115 -24.72 -4.00 -2.41
CA THR A 115 -24.86 -4.81 -3.63
C THR A 115 -24.04 -6.09 -3.52
N LYS A 116 -24.59 -7.21 -4.00
CA LYS A 116 -23.90 -8.50 -3.99
C LYS A 116 -22.81 -8.52 -5.05
N PHE A 117 -21.67 -9.10 -4.70
CA PHE A 117 -20.55 -9.31 -5.61
C PHE A 117 -19.92 -10.68 -5.35
N PHE A 118 -19.76 -11.47 -6.40
CA PHE A 118 -18.99 -12.70 -6.33
C PHE A 118 -17.59 -12.43 -6.89
N GLU A 119 -16.58 -12.55 -6.05
CA GLU A 119 -15.18 -12.39 -6.45
C GLU A 119 -14.66 -13.75 -6.97
N PRO A 120 -14.40 -13.88 -8.28
CA PRO A 120 -14.20 -15.19 -8.93
C PRO A 120 -12.88 -15.88 -8.54
N TYR A 121 -11.84 -15.15 -8.18
CA TYR A 121 -10.51 -15.72 -7.91
C TYR A 121 -10.44 -16.35 -6.51
N SER A 122 -10.90 -15.66 -5.48
CA SER A 122 -11.01 -16.19 -4.12
C SER A 122 -12.29 -17.01 -3.90
N ARG A 123 -13.24 -16.96 -4.85
CA ARG A 123 -14.59 -17.56 -4.73
C ARG A 123 -15.34 -17.07 -3.51
N THR A 124 -15.15 -15.80 -3.15
CA THR A 124 -15.78 -15.19 -1.98
C THR A 124 -16.97 -14.34 -2.42
N ASN A 125 -18.11 -14.53 -1.77
CA ASN A 125 -19.24 -13.60 -1.90
C ASN A 125 -19.02 -12.42 -0.96
N TYR A 126 -19.12 -11.22 -1.51
CA TYR A 126 -19.02 -9.94 -0.83
C TYR A 126 -20.31 -9.14 -0.97
N LEU A 127 -20.46 -8.17 -0.07
CA LEU A 127 -21.35 -7.03 -0.24
C LEU A 127 -20.49 -5.78 -0.43
N TYR A 128 -20.65 -5.08 -1.55
CA TYR A 128 -20.19 -3.71 -1.69
C TYR A 128 -21.07 -2.79 -0.85
N LEU A 129 -20.45 -1.84 -0.17
CA LEU A 129 -21.14 -0.91 0.73
C LEU A 129 -20.89 0.56 0.40
N ALA A 130 -19.76 0.84 -0.24
CA ALA A 130 -19.39 2.16 -0.74
C ALA A 130 -18.32 2.03 -1.82
N ARG A 131 -18.31 3.00 -2.73
CA ARG A 131 -17.24 3.23 -3.71
C ARG A 131 -16.91 4.71 -3.70
N TYR A 132 -15.63 5.03 -3.64
CA TYR A 132 -15.11 6.37 -3.68
C TYR A 132 -14.08 6.46 -4.79
N SER A 133 -14.25 7.44 -5.67
CA SER A 133 -13.33 7.70 -6.77
C SER A 133 -13.14 9.21 -6.89
N ALA A 134 -11.88 9.65 -6.96
CA ALA A 134 -11.53 11.04 -7.19
C ALA A 134 -10.10 11.14 -7.77
N PRO A 135 -9.79 12.19 -8.54
CA PRO A 135 -8.40 12.50 -8.87
C PRO A 135 -7.55 12.59 -7.60
N ALA A 136 -6.38 11.93 -7.61
CA ALA A 136 -5.47 11.95 -6.49
C ALA A 136 -4.59 13.20 -6.52
N GLN A 137 -4.34 13.77 -5.35
CA GLN A 137 -3.21 14.66 -5.12
C GLN A 137 -1.94 13.80 -5.09
N ALA A 138 -0.87 14.23 -5.76
CA ALA A 138 0.42 13.57 -5.63
C ALA A 138 0.89 13.56 -4.15
N GLY A 139 1.42 12.43 -3.72
CA GLY A 139 1.93 12.20 -2.37
C GLY A 139 1.17 11.11 -1.61
N ILE A 140 1.34 11.11 -0.30
CA ILE A 140 0.93 10.01 0.56
C ILE A 140 -0.33 10.34 1.36
N TYR A 141 -1.36 9.53 1.12
CA TYR A 141 -2.62 9.57 1.85
C TYR A 141 -2.52 8.74 3.13
N SER A 142 -3.20 9.19 4.18
CA SER A 142 -3.46 8.39 5.39
C SER A 142 -4.88 7.87 5.36
N ILE A 143 -5.05 6.55 5.48
CA ILE A 143 -6.36 5.90 5.53
C ILE A 143 -6.53 5.31 6.92
N THR A 144 -7.54 5.77 7.66
CA THR A 144 -7.82 5.35 9.04
C THR A 144 -9.17 4.66 9.11
N ILE A 145 -9.20 3.49 9.75
CA ILE A 145 -10.36 2.63 9.92
C ILE A 145 -10.63 2.49 11.40
N THR A 146 -11.82 2.88 11.88
CA THR A 146 -12.18 2.81 13.30
C THR A 146 -13.42 1.95 13.48
N SER A 147 -13.32 0.90 14.29
CA SER A 147 -14.42 -0.03 14.53
C SER A 147 -15.52 0.56 15.40
N ARG A 148 -16.77 0.21 15.10
CA ARG A 148 -17.94 0.52 15.95
C ARG A 148 -18.47 -0.69 16.71
N THR A 149 -18.10 -1.89 16.25
CA THR A 149 -18.33 -3.18 16.93
C THR A 149 -17.29 -4.20 16.43
N LYS A 150 -17.32 -5.42 16.96
CA LYS A 150 -16.57 -6.57 16.41
C LYS A 150 -16.95 -6.76 14.95
N SER A 151 -15.99 -6.69 14.05
CA SER A 151 -16.23 -6.72 12.61
C SER A 151 -14.95 -7.05 11.84
N ALA A 152 -15.11 -7.59 10.63
CA ALA A 152 -14.05 -7.73 9.66
C ALA A 152 -14.50 -7.11 8.33
N ILE A 153 -13.61 -6.37 7.69
CA ILE A 153 -13.90 -5.64 6.44
C ILE A 153 -12.77 -5.86 5.44
N THR A 154 -13.08 -5.64 4.17
CA THR A 154 -12.09 -5.56 3.08
C THR A 154 -12.23 -4.19 2.42
N LEU A 155 -11.14 -3.45 2.31
CA LEU A 155 -11.05 -2.30 1.41
C LEU A 155 -10.31 -2.77 0.16
N ALA A 156 -10.84 -2.49 -1.03
CA ALA A 156 -10.09 -2.61 -2.26
C ALA A 156 -9.57 -1.22 -2.65
N ILE A 157 -8.29 -1.11 -3.02
CA ILE A 157 -7.67 0.13 -3.49
C ILE A 157 -6.96 -0.17 -4.81
N GLY A 158 -7.08 0.75 -5.77
CA GLY A 158 -6.45 0.62 -7.08
C GLY A 158 -7.15 -0.38 -8.00
N GLU A 159 -6.70 -0.42 -9.25
CA GLU A 159 -7.32 -1.21 -10.32
C GLU A 159 -6.29 -1.98 -11.18
N LYS A 160 -5.00 -1.64 -11.09
CA LYS A 160 -3.96 -2.30 -11.90
C LYS A 160 -3.66 -3.68 -11.31
N GLU A 161 -3.95 -4.73 -12.08
CA GLU A 161 -3.77 -6.12 -11.68
C GLU A 161 -2.35 -6.64 -11.93
N ILE A 162 -1.39 -6.01 -11.25
CA ILE A 162 0.03 -6.37 -11.25
C ILE A 162 0.53 -6.50 -9.81
N GLN A 163 1.69 -7.14 -9.62
CA GLN A 163 2.31 -7.23 -8.30
C GLN A 163 2.73 -5.84 -7.81
N GLY A 164 2.25 -5.45 -6.63
CA GLY A 164 2.58 -4.21 -5.96
C GLY A 164 3.55 -4.39 -4.78
N GLU A 165 4.09 -3.26 -4.34
CA GLU A 165 5.00 -3.19 -3.20
C GLU A 165 4.30 -2.65 -1.95
N VAL A 166 4.59 -3.29 -0.81
CA VAL A 166 4.06 -2.91 0.49
C VAL A 166 5.22 -2.79 1.47
N VAL A 167 5.43 -1.59 2.00
CA VAL A 167 6.49 -1.31 2.99
C VAL A 167 5.85 -1.16 4.36
N ARG A 168 6.24 -1.99 5.33
CA ARG A 168 5.84 -1.79 6.72
C ARG A 168 7.00 -1.28 7.55
N SER A 169 6.67 -0.55 8.61
CA SER A 169 7.66 -0.12 9.61
C SER A 169 8.22 -1.28 10.44
N ASP A 170 7.52 -2.41 10.53
CA ASP A 170 7.88 -3.57 11.36
C ASP A 170 8.56 -4.71 10.59
N THR A 171 8.36 -4.81 9.27
CA THR A 171 9.03 -5.80 8.43
C THR A 171 10.43 -5.34 8.06
N ALA A 172 11.42 -5.89 8.78
CA ALA A 172 12.84 -5.92 8.43
C ALA A 172 13.54 -4.55 8.29
N ALA A 173 13.97 -4.05 9.46
CA ALA A 173 15.04 -3.08 9.69
C ALA A 173 15.09 -1.91 8.69
N ALA A 174 14.63 -0.75 9.14
CA ALA A 174 15.23 0.53 8.77
C ALA A 174 16.77 0.38 8.75
N ALA A 175 17.29 0.12 7.56
CA ALA A 175 18.68 -0.25 7.33
C ALA A 175 19.05 0.31 5.96
N CYS A 176 20.19 0.99 5.93
CA CYS A 176 20.63 1.62 4.70
C CYS A 176 20.85 0.54 3.64
N PRO A 177 20.22 0.61 2.46
CA PRO A 177 20.50 -0.34 1.40
C PRO A 177 21.98 -0.24 1.01
N SER A 178 22.54 -1.31 0.44
CA SER A 178 23.89 -1.24 -0.11
C SER A 178 23.92 -0.28 -1.32
N PRO A 179 25.04 0.41 -1.57
CA PRO A 179 25.24 1.19 -2.78
C PRO A 179 24.95 0.36 -4.04
N ASP A 180 24.27 0.98 -5.01
CA ASP A 180 23.91 0.40 -6.30
C ASP A 180 24.07 1.48 -7.37
N SER A 181 24.88 1.23 -8.40
CA SER A 181 25.13 2.24 -9.44
C SER A 181 23.87 2.59 -10.23
N LYS A 182 22.88 1.69 -10.25
CA LYS A 182 21.58 1.91 -10.88
C LYS A 182 20.81 3.08 -10.31
N ASP A 183 21.05 3.47 -9.05
CA ASP A 183 20.42 4.65 -8.45
C ASP A 183 20.80 5.93 -9.21
N ALA A 184 22.04 6.01 -9.68
CA ALA A 184 22.53 7.15 -10.47
C ALA A 184 22.23 7.00 -11.97
N GLU A 185 22.21 5.77 -12.50
CA GLU A 185 22.02 5.51 -13.93
C GLU A 185 20.53 5.52 -14.34
N THR A 186 19.67 4.92 -13.51
CA THR A 186 18.26 4.65 -13.83
C THR A 186 17.28 5.21 -12.80
N GLY A 187 17.80 5.73 -11.69
CA GLY A 187 17.02 6.33 -10.61
C GLY A 187 16.77 5.42 -9.41
N ILE A 188 16.53 6.08 -8.28
CA ILE A 188 16.21 5.44 -7.02
C ILE A 188 14.84 4.78 -7.18
N THR A 189 14.74 3.50 -6.86
CA THR A 189 13.43 2.85 -6.84
C THR A 189 12.71 3.17 -5.54
N GLN A 190 11.38 3.22 -5.59
CA GLN A 190 10.56 3.44 -4.40
C GLN A 190 10.79 2.34 -3.34
N ALA A 191 11.13 1.12 -3.78
CA ALA A 191 11.57 0.03 -2.91
C ALA A 191 12.84 0.34 -2.12
N ARG A 192 13.86 0.86 -2.82
CA ARG A 192 15.14 1.24 -2.20
C ARG A 192 14.95 2.42 -1.26
N ALA A 193 14.20 3.44 -1.69
CA ALA A 193 13.84 4.58 -0.86
C ALA A 193 13.03 4.17 0.39
N GLY A 194 12.13 3.20 0.23
CA GLY A 194 11.32 2.63 1.31
C GLY A 194 12.13 2.03 2.46
N ARG A 195 13.40 1.65 2.22
CA ARG A 195 14.32 1.17 3.27
C ARG A 195 14.66 2.23 4.32
N LEU A 196 14.45 3.52 4.01
CA LEU A 196 14.59 4.60 4.98
C LEU A 196 13.41 4.68 5.96
N VAL A 197 12.24 4.08 5.63
CA VAL A 197 11.07 4.09 6.52
C VAL A 197 11.41 3.38 7.84
N GLY A 198 11.20 4.07 8.95
CA GLY A 198 11.52 3.65 10.32
C GLY A 198 12.86 4.17 10.85
N MET A 199 13.73 4.72 9.99
CA MET A 199 14.97 5.38 10.42
C MET A 199 14.66 6.69 11.15
N SER A 200 15.58 7.16 11.99
CA SER A 200 15.55 8.57 12.39
C SER A 200 15.88 9.49 11.24
N GLU A 201 15.57 10.78 11.39
CA GLU A 201 15.96 11.80 10.40
C GLU A 201 17.48 11.79 10.18
N THR A 202 18.24 11.73 11.27
CA THR A 202 19.71 11.69 11.19
C THR A 202 20.21 10.42 10.51
N GLN A 203 19.62 9.26 10.82
CA GLN A 203 20.02 7.98 10.21
C GLN A 203 19.73 7.95 8.71
N SER A 204 18.55 8.40 8.31
CA SER A 204 18.14 8.42 6.91
C SER A 204 18.92 9.43 6.09
N GLN A 205 19.22 10.61 6.64
CA GLN A 205 20.07 11.60 5.98
C GLN A 205 21.50 11.06 5.76
N LYS A 206 22.11 10.42 6.77
CA LYS A 206 23.43 9.77 6.64
C LYS A 206 23.40 8.65 5.61
N CYS A 207 22.33 7.87 5.59
CA CYS A 207 22.16 6.82 4.60
C CYS A 207 22.10 7.38 3.18
N ALA A 208 21.22 8.37 2.93
CA ALA A 208 21.10 9.03 1.63
C ALA A 208 22.44 9.63 1.17
N GLN A 209 23.18 10.27 2.07
CA GLN A 209 24.53 10.77 1.80
C GLN A 209 25.50 9.65 1.38
N SER A 210 25.50 8.51 2.07
CA SER A 210 26.37 7.36 1.73
C SER A 210 26.05 6.73 0.37
N LEU A 211 24.83 6.95 -0.12
CA LEU A 211 24.34 6.46 -1.41
C LEU A 211 24.40 7.52 -2.52
N ASN A 212 24.89 8.72 -2.19
CA ASN A 212 24.89 9.88 -3.07
C ASN A 212 23.49 10.28 -3.57
N TRP A 213 22.46 10.05 -2.76
CA TRP A 213 21.09 10.46 -3.05
C TRP A 213 20.88 11.92 -2.63
N GLY A 214 20.13 12.67 -3.43
CA GLY A 214 19.52 13.91 -2.98
C GLY A 214 18.56 13.61 -1.81
N TYR A 215 18.53 14.49 -0.81
CA TYR A 215 17.69 14.32 0.39
C TYR A 215 16.90 15.59 0.66
N ARG A 216 15.58 15.46 0.72
CA ARG A 216 14.64 16.57 0.96
C ARG A 216 13.64 16.17 2.03
N ILE A 217 13.27 17.10 2.90
CA ILE A 217 12.21 16.90 3.88
C ILE A 217 10.92 17.43 3.27
N ALA A 218 9.96 16.54 3.01
CA ALA A 218 8.64 16.86 2.49
C ALA A 218 7.69 17.34 3.58
N ALA A 219 7.76 16.71 4.76
CA ALA A 219 6.95 17.10 5.90
C ALA A 219 7.63 16.74 7.23
N ARG A 220 7.34 17.51 8.28
CA ARG A 220 7.71 17.19 9.66
C ARG A 220 6.53 17.40 10.58
N ASP A 221 6.20 16.36 11.34
CA ASP A 221 5.15 16.39 12.38
C ASP A 221 3.79 16.90 11.91
N GLY A 222 3.48 16.68 10.63
CA GLY A 222 2.23 17.10 9.99
C GLY A 222 2.28 18.48 9.32
N GLU A 223 3.39 19.21 9.46
CA GLU A 223 3.66 20.42 8.69
C GLU A 223 4.34 20.06 7.37
N MET A 224 3.73 20.47 6.26
CA MET A 224 4.26 20.26 4.92
C MET A 224 5.22 21.39 4.57
N PHE A 225 6.39 21.05 4.00
CA PHE A 225 7.32 22.04 3.48
C PHE A 225 7.06 22.30 2.00
N MET A 226 7.34 23.52 1.55
CA MET A 226 7.26 23.87 0.14
C MET A 226 8.33 23.09 -0.65
N LEU A 227 7.89 22.31 -1.62
CA LEU A 227 8.74 21.53 -2.49
C LEU A 227 8.83 22.19 -3.87
N THR A 228 10.04 22.26 -4.40
CA THR A 228 10.27 22.57 -5.80
C THR A 228 9.70 21.45 -6.68
N LYS A 229 9.03 21.82 -7.77
CA LYS A 229 8.41 20.87 -8.73
C LYS A 229 9.43 20.28 -9.72
N ASP A 230 10.72 20.32 -9.40
CA ASP A 230 11.77 19.71 -10.20
C ASP A 230 11.77 18.20 -9.93
N TYR A 231 11.38 17.37 -10.88
CA TYR A 231 11.51 15.93 -10.71
C TYR A 231 12.99 15.54 -10.75
N ARG A 232 13.46 14.88 -9.68
CA ARG A 232 14.82 14.31 -9.60
C ARG A 232 14.75 12.83 -9.27
N PHE A 233 15.08 11.99 -10.24
CA PHE A 233 15.12 10.54 -10.10
C PHE A 233 16.16 10.06 -9.09
N ASP A 234 17.12 10.91 -8.73
CA ASP A 234 18.20 10.66 -7.77
C ASP A 234 17.94 11.32 -6.40
N ARG A 235 16.71 11.75 -6.10
CA ARG A 235 16.34 12.40 -4.84
C ARG A 235 15.23 11.66 -4.11
N VAL A 236 15.41 11.52 -2.80
CA VAL A 236 14.34 11.11 -1.87
C VAL A 236 13.74 12.31 -1.17
N SER A 237 12.42 12.30 -1.04
CA SER A 237 11.62 13.26 -0.27
C SER A 237 11.01 12.54 0.93
N VAL A 238 11.49 12.82 2.14
CA VAL A 238 11.11 12.09 3.36
C VAL A 238 10.01 12.78 4.15
N TYR A 239 9.15 12.00 4.79
CA TYR A 239 8.09 12.46 5.66
C TYR A 239 8.36 11.99 7.09
N ILE A 240 8.45 12.93 8.01
CA ILE A 240 8.98 12.73 9.35
C ILE A 240 7.88 12.93 10.39
N LYS A 241 7.79 12.02 11.36
CA LYS A 241 6.91 12.15 12.52
C LYS A 241 7.61 11.61 13.76
N ALA A 242 7.74 12.42 14.80
CA ALA A 242 8.43 12.08 16.04
C ALA A 242 9.84 11.47 15.79
N ASP A 243 10.66 12.18 15.01
CA ASP A 243 12.01 11.75 14.58
C ASP A 243 12.04 10.36 13.91
N LYS A 244 10.97 10.01 13.20
CA LYS A 244 10.93 8.78 12.41
C LYS A 244 10.44 9.07 11.01
N ILE A 245 11.18 8.58 10.03
CA ILE A 245 10.73 8.54 8.65
C ILE A 245 9.54 7.58 8.61
N PHE A 246 8.35 8.10 8.37
CA PHE A 246 7.18 7.25 8.21
C PHE A 246 6.84 7.06 6.74
N ALA A 247 7.37 7.88 5.85
CA ALA A 247 7.23 7.67 4.42
C ALA A 247 8.33 8.36 3.62
N VAL A 248 8.49 7.95 2.37
CA VAL A 248 9.51 8.46 1.45
C VAL A 248 8.92 8.44 0.05
N ASP A 249 9.10 9.50 -0.72
CA ASP A 249 8.85 9.55 -2.15
C ASP A 249 10.19 9.63 -2.91
N VAL A 250 10.25 9.09 -4.13
CA VAL A 250 11.33 9.39 -5.07
C VAL A 250 10.86 10.48 -6.04
N GLY A 251 11.62 11.57 -6.13
CA GLY A 251 11.27 12.74 -6.94
C GLY A 251 11.67 14.07 -6.32
#